data_AF-A0A9N8H8J0-F1
#
_entry.id   AF-A0A9N8H8J0-F1
#
_cell.length_a   1.000
_cell.length_b   1.000
_cell.length_c   1.000
_cell.angle_alpha   90.00
_cell.angle_beta   90.00
_cell.angle_gamma   90.00
#
_symmetry.space_group_name_H-M   'P 1'
#
loop_
_entity.id
_entity.type
_entity.pdbx_description
1 polymer ?
#
loop_
_entity_poly.entity_id
_entity_poly.type
_entity_poly.pdbx_seq_one_letter_code
_entity_poly.pdbx_strand_id
1 'polypeptide(L)'
;MASGPTSKHCLDMTKDHLVQALHEHFDKDKDGFLNFKEIGALQEATSGDAMTENQYVMVCRTLQCQPGQGISLTALRLTYAAEGTSAEEDYTKVFGKSAKEVKSKEQHTDDIYEVGDGGVDISS
;
A
#
# COMPACT_ATOMS: atom_id res chain seq x y z
N MET A 1 -24.88 -29.05 2.99
CA MET A 1 -23.41 -29.03 2.74
C MET A 1 -22.99 -27.57 2.84
N ALA A 2 -22.10 -27.24 3.78
CA ALA A 2 -21.75 -25.88 4.11
C ALA A 2 -20.85 -25.27 3.01
N SER A 3 -21.36 -24.27 2.31
CA SER A 3 -20.56 -23.39 1.46
C SER A 3 -20.78 -21.97 1.95
N GLY A 4 -19.74 -21.41 2.56
CA GLY A 4 -19.68 -19.98 2.85
C GLY A 4 -18.24 -19.55 3.12
N PRO A 5 -17.59 -18.87 2.17
CA PRO A 5 -16.52 -17.94 2.46
C PRO A 5 -17.09 -16.53 2.35
N THR A 6 -18.03 -16.16 3.21
CA THR A 6 -18.45 -14.77 3.32
C THR A 6 -17.47 -14.05 4.26
N SER A 7 -16.94 -12.92 3.78
CA SER A 7 -16.46 -11.82 4.63
C SER A 7 -15.00 -11.81 5.09
N LYS A 8 -14.04 -12.15 4.21
CA LYS A 8 -12.64 -11.72 4.39
C LYS A 8 -12.15 -10.68 3.35
N HIS A 9 -12.94 -10.42 2.31
CA HIS A 9 -12.48 -9.72 1.10
C HIS A 9 -12.70 -8.20 1.11
N CYS A 10 -13.44 -7.64 2.09
CA CYS A 10 -13.78 -6.20 2.11
C CYS A 10 -12.97 -5.38 3.14
N LEU A 11 -12.33 -6.02 4.12
CA LEU A 11 -11.52 -5.33 5.13
C LEU A 11 -10.05 -5.18 4.73
N ASP A 12 -9.66 -5.78 3.61
CA ASP A 12 -8.26 -5.92 3.18
C ASP A 12 -7.81 -4.87 2.15
N MET A 13 -8.74 -4.18 1.47
CA MET A 13 -8.39 -3.17 0.45
C MET A 13 -7.59 -2.00 1.02
N THR A 14 -7.78 -1.62 2.28
CA THR A 14 -6.96 -0.57 2.90
C THR A 14 -5.55 -1.03 3.21
N LYS A 15 -5.37 -2.28 3.68
CA LYS A 15 -4.02 -2.79 3.95
C LYS A 15 -3.25 -2.97 2.65
N ASP A 16 -3.89 -3.53 1.65
CA ASP A 16 -3.31 -3.72 0.32
C ASP A 16 -2.82 -2.39 -0.29
N HIS A 17 -3.65 -1.34 -0.22
CA HIS A 17 -3.27 -0.01 -0.72
C HIS A 17 -2.12 0.62 0.08
N LEU A 18 -2.06 0.42 1.40
CA LEU A 18 -0.96 0.95 2.22
C LEU A 18 0.35 0.23 1.90
N VAL A 19 0.32 -1.10 1.76
CA VAL A 19 1.50 -1.90 1.36
C VAL A 19 1.95 -1.52 -0.04
N GLN A 20 1.02 -1.29 -0.97
CA GLN A 20 1.33 -0.81 -2.30
C GLN A 20 2.00 0.57 -2.26
N ALA A 21 1.44 1.52 -1.49
CA ALA A 21 2.03 2.85 -1.36
C ALA A 21 3.43 2.82 -0.72
N LEU A 22 3.65 1.95 0.27
CA LEU A 22 4.97 1.68 0.83
C LEU A 22 5.91 1.15 -0.26
N HIS A 23 5.51 0.11 -0.99
CA HIS A 23 6.31 -0.47 -2.06
C HIS A 23 6.70 0.59 -3.11
N GLU A 24 5.73 1.30 -3.67
CA GLU A 24 5.95 2.34 -4.69
C GLU A 24 6.81 3.50 -4.18
N HIS A 25 6.80 3.78 -2.87
CA HIS A 25 7.65 4.82 -2.29
C HIS A 25 9.12 4.42 -2.22
N PHE A 26 9.40 3.15 -1.92
CA PHE A 26 10.76 2.63 -1.77
C PHE A 26 11.34 2.04 -3.06
N ASP A 27 10.50 1.58 -3.99
CA ASP A 27 10.85 1.15 -5.35
C ASP A 27 11.32 2.37 -6.17
N LYS A 28 12.62 2.68 -6.08
CA LYS A 28 13.24 3.87 -6.67
C LYS A 28 13.51 3.68 -8.15
N ASP A 29 13.90 2.48 -8.55
CA ASP A 29 14.13 2.14 -9.94
C ASP A 29 12.84 1.77 -10.70
N LYS A 30 11.73 1.57 -9.97
CA LYS A 30 10.39 1.31 -10.51
C LYS A 30 10.34 0.04 -11.33
N ASP A 31 11.11 -0.96 -10.91
CA ASP A 31 11.16 -2.25 -11.58
C ASP A 31 10.09 -3.23 -11.07
N GLY A 32 9.34 -2.84 -10.02
CA GLY A 32 8.30 -3.65 -9.39
C GLY A 32 8.82 -4.60 -8.31
N PHE A 33 10.09 -4.47 -7.92
CA PHE A 33 10.75 -5.25 -6.89
C PHE A 33 11.51 -4.32 -5.93
N LEU A 34 11.66 -4.75 -4.68
CA LEU A 34 12.50 -4.05 -3.71
C LEU A 34 13.83 -4.79 -3.59
N ASN A 35 14.90 -4.18 -4.09
CA ASN A 35 16.25 -4.70 -3.95
C ASN A 35 16.78 -4.47 -2.51
N PHE A 36 17.99 -4.98 -2.21
CA PHE A 36 18.60 -4.89 -0.88
C PHE A 36 18.63 -3.47 -0.30
N LYS A 37 18.91 -2.46 -1.13
CA LYS A 37 19.01 -1.06 -0.68
C LYS A 37 17.63 -0.50 -0.35
N GLU A 38 16.63 -0.83 -1.16
CA GLU A 38 15.27 -0.30 -1.03
C GLU A 38 14.53 -0.93 0.13
N ILE A 39 14.59 -2.25 0.26
CA ILE A 39 14.02 -2.94 1.41
C ILE A 39 14.79 -2.62 2.70
N GLY A 40 16.10 -2.36 2.60
CA GLY A 40 16.91 -1.88 3.73
C GLY A 40 16.46 -0.50 4.20
N ALA A 41 16.19 0.42 3.27
CA ALA A 41 15.63 1.73 3.59
C ALA A 41 14.22 1.64 4.18
N LEU A 42 13.38 0.72 3.68
CA LEU A 42 12.07 0.45 4.29
C LEU A 42 12.23 -0.01 5.74
N GLN A 43 13.08 -1.00 5.99
CA GLN A 43 13.30 -1.54 7.34
C GLN A 43 13.85 -0.46 8.30
N GLU A 44 14.80 0.35 7.83
CA GLU A 44 15.35 1.44 8.64
C GLU A 44 14.28 2.50 8.95
N ALA A 45 13.42 2.83 7.98
CA ALA A 45 12.34 3.80 8.19
C ALA A 45 11.24 3.29 9.14
N THR A 46 10.97 1.99 9.17
CA THR A 46 9.89 1.40 9.98
C THR A 46 10.36 0.93 11.35
N SER A 47 11.54 0.31 11.41
CA SER A 47 12.09 -0.32 12.62
C SER A 47 13.21 0.49 13.26
N GLY A 48 13.82 1.43 12.53
CA GLY A 48 14.99 2.19 12.99
C GLY A 48 16.31 1.43 12.89
N ASP A 49 16.27 0.17 12.41
CA ASP A 49 17.41 -0.73 12.32
C ASP A 49 17.78 -1.02 10.87
N ALA A 50 19.06 -0.81 10.55
CA ALA A 50 19.60 -1.13 9.24
C ALA A 50 19.55 -2.64 8.98
N MET A 51 19.13 -3.02 7.78
CA MET A 51 19.08 -4.42 7.36
C MET A 51 20.45 -4.89 6.88
N THR A 52 20.91 -6.03 7.39
CA THR A 52 22.13 -6.69 6.90
C THR A 52 21.85 -7.56 5.67
N GLU A 53 22.86 -7.80 4.84
CA GLU A 53 22.72 -8.65 3.64
C GLU A 53 22.29 -10.08 3.99
N ASN A 54 22.75 -10.61 5.13
CA ASN A 54 22.31 -11.92 5.61
C ASN A 54 20.82 -11.94 5.96
N GLN A 55 20.30 -10.90 6.62
CA GLN A 55 18.86 -10.78 6.91
C GLN A 55 18.06 -10.69 5.61
N TYR A 56 18.51 -9.89 4.65
CA TYR A 56 17.88 -9.79 3.34
C TYR A 56 17.79 -11.15 2.63
N VAL A 57 18.89 -11.89 2.57
CA VAL A 57 18.91 -13.23 1.96
C VAL A 57 17.95 -14.18 2.68
N MET A 58 17.86 -14.10 4.01
CA MET A 58 16.91 -14.91 4.79
C MET A 58 15.45 -14.53 4.50
N VAL A 59 15.14 -13.24 4.36
CA VAL A 59 13.81 -12.76 3.97
C VAL A 59 13.46 -13.25 2.57
N CYS A 60 14.36 -13.08 1.59
CA CYS A 60 14.15 -13.57 0.22
C CYS A 60 13.89 -15.08 0.19
N ARG A 61 14.66 -15.88 0.96
CA ARG A 61 14.44 -17.33 1.06
C ARG A 61 13.08 -17.67 1.66
N THR A 62 12.68 -16.95 2.71
CA THR A 62 11.39 -17.15 3.38
C THR A 62 10.22 -16.84 2.45
N LEU A 63 10.35 -15.78 1.66
CA LEU A 63 9.35 -15.35 0.67
C LEU A 63 9.50 -16.03 -0.70
N GLN A 64 10.40 -17.00 -0.82
CA GLN A 64 10.72 -17.70 -2.06
C GLN A 64 11.08 -16.77 -3.24
N CYS A 65 11.68 -15.62 -2.94
CA CYS A 65 12.16 -14.64 -3.90
C CYS A 65 13.66 -14.80 -4.17
N GLN A 66 14.13 -14.31 -5.33
CA GLN A 66 15.55 -14.30 -5.68
C GLN A 66 16.20 -13.02 -5.12
N PRO A 67 17.27 -13.11 -4.31
CA PRO A 67 17.95 -11.91 -3.77
C PRO A 67 18.47 -10.96 -4.85
N GLY A 68 18.85 -11.48 -6.01
CA GLY A 68 19.31 -10.69 -7.15
C GLY A 68 18.20 -9.99 -7.94
N GLN A 69 16.94 -10.35 -7.71
CA GLN A 69 15.78 -9.71 -8.32
C GLN A 69 15.05 -8.78 -7.34
N GLY A 70 14.99 -9.14 -6.05
CA GLY A 70 14.30 -8.34 -5.04
C GLY A 70 12.99 -8.97 -4.56
N ILE A 71 12.31 -8.25 -3.68
CA ILE A 71 11.03 -8.64 -3.09
C ILE A 71 9.91 -7.96 -3.88
N SER A 72 9.06 -8.76 -4.51
CA SER A 72 7.89 -8.23 -5.23
C SER A 72 6.83 -7.67 -4.29
N LEU A 73 5.96 -6.81 -4.81
CA LEU A 73 4.77 -6.34 -4.09
C LEU A 73 3.92 -7.49 -3.52
N THR A 74 3.74 -8.58 -4.26
CA THR A 74 2.98 -9.75 -3.77
C THR A 74 3.65 -10.39 -2.56
N ALA A 75 4.98 -10.53 -2.58
CA ALA A 75 5.73 -11.06 -1.46
C ALA A 75 5.68 -10.11 -0.25
N LEU A 76 5.74 -8.80 -0.47
CA LEU A 76 5.59 -7.81 0.59
C LEU A 76 4.20 -7.86 1.24
N ARG A 77 3.14 -8.03 0.44
CA ARG A 77 1.77 -8.22 0.94
C ARG A 77 1.65 -9.47 1.83
N LEU A 78 2.31 -10.56 1.45
CA LEU A 78 2.34 -11.78 2.28
C LEU A 78 3.02 -11.53 3.63
N THR A 79 4.10 -10.74 3.66
CA THR A 79 4.76 -10.35 4.91
C THR A 79 3.81 -9.56 5.81
N TYR A 80 3.08 -8.58 5.25
CA TYR A 80 2.13 -7.76 6.01
C TYR A 80 0.81 -8.48 6.36
N ALA A 81 0.54 -9.62 5.72
CA ALA A 81 -0.56 -10.50 6.10
C ALA A 81 -0.21 -11.39 7.30
N ALA A 82 1.08 -11.53 7.64
CA ALA A 82 1.53 -12.29 8.80
C ALA A 82 1.26 -11.55 10.12
N GLU A 83 0.93 -12.32 11.16
CA GLU A 83 0.70 -11.77 12.50
C GLU A 83 1.97 -11.13 13.06
N GLY A 84 1.84 -9.94 13.67
CA GLY A 84 2.96 -9.20 14.24
C GLY A 84 3.54 -8.10 13.34
N THR A 85 2.97 -7.87 12.16
CA THR A 85 3.30 -6.74 11.29
C THR A 85 2.10 -5.81 11.09
N SER A 86 2.35 -4.52 10.92
CA SER A 86 1.30 -3.50 10.85
C SER A 86 1.59 -2.48 9.75
N ALA A 87 0.97 -2.68 8.58
CA ALA A 87 1.12 -1.79 7.43
C ALA A 87 0.67 -0.35 7.74
N GLU A 88 -0.32 -0.18 8.64
CA GLU A 88 -0.80 1.15 9.05
C GLU A 88 0.24 1.91 9.88
N GLU A 89 0.92 1.23 10.81
CA GLU A 89 1.97 1.83 11.62
C GLU A 89 3.17 2.20 10.76
N ASP A 90 3.60 1.29 9.89
CA ASP A 90 4.73 1.51 9.00
C ASP A 90 4.44 2.63 8.00
N TYR A 91 3.24 2.66 7.42
CA TYR A 91 2.80 3.77 6.58
C TYR A 91 2.84 5.10 7.34
N THR A 92 2.35 5.13 8.58
CA THR A 92 2.34 6.36 9.38
C THR A 92 3.76 6.84 9.69
N LYS A 93 4.71 5.92 9.95
CA LYS A 93 6.13 6.26 10.17
C LYS A 93 6.78 6.83 8.92
N VAL A 94 6.52 6.22 7.75
CA VAL A 94 7.14 6.61 6.48
C VAL A 94 6.57 7.93 5.95
N PHE A 95 5.25 8.10 5.98
CA PHE A 95 4.58 9.26 5.38
C PHE A 95 4.22 10.37 6.37
N GLY A 96 4.36 10.13 7.68
CA GLY A 96 4.00 11.08 8.74
C GLY A 96 2.50 11.41 8.81
N LYS A 97 1.65 10.64 8.12
CA LYS A 97 0.20 10.85 8.04
C LYS A 97 -0.51 9.54 8.34
N SER A 98 -1.60 9.63 9.09
CA SER A 98 -2.40 8.44 9.41
C SER A 98 -3.18 7.99 8.17
N ALA A 99 -3.27 6.68 7.93
CA ALA A 99 -4.11 6.10 6.86
C ALA A 99 -5.58 6.58 6.92
N LYS A 100 -6.04 7.00 8.11
CA LYS A 100 -7.37 7.56 8.36
C LYS A 100 -7.59 8.96 7.75
N GLU A 101 -6.53 9.76 7.58
CA GLU A 101 -6.60 11.08 6.92
C GLU A 101 -6.56 11.01 5.40
N VAL A 102 -6.06 9.91 4.81
CA VAL A 102 -6.06 9.73 3.35
C VAL A 102 -7.47 9.43 2.84
N LYS A 103 -8.27 8.70 3.63
CA LYS A 103 -9.69 8.39 3.34
C LYS A 103 -10.58 9.63 3.13
N SER A 104 -10.22 10.80 3.67
CA SER A 104 -11.03 12.01 3.56
C SER A 104 -10.75 12.85 2.31
N LYS A 105 -9.79 12.48 1.46
CA LYS A 105 -9.47 13.26 0.23
C LYS A 105 -9.94 12.64 -1.09
N GLU A 106 -10.32 11.36 -1.12
CA GLU A 106 -10.73 10.66 -2.35
C GLU A 106 -12.26 10.69 -2.60
N GLN A 107 -12.96 11.68 -2.04
CA GLN A 107 -14.41 11.88 -2.23
C GLN A 107 -14.79 13.28 -2.73
N HIS A 108 -13.86 14.00 -3.37
CA HIS A 108 -14.19 15.33 -3.89
C HIS A 108 -13.39 15.68 -5.16
N THR A 109 -13.72 15.02 -6.27
CA THR A 109 -13.55 15.58 -7.63
C THR A 109 -14.57 14.92 -8.57
N ASP A 110 -15.85 15.20 -8.36
CA ASP A 110 -16.83 15.18 -9.45
C ASP A 110 -17.61 16.49 -9.35
N ASP A 111 -16.90 17.57 -9.64
CA ASP A 111 -17.48 18.84 -10.07
C ASP A 111 -18.22 18.61 -11.39
N ILE A 112 -19.38 17.96 -11.35
CA ILE A 112 -20.38 18.13 -12.39
C ILE A 112 -21.05 19.47 -12.09
N TYR A 113 -20.51 20.51 -12.69
CA TYR A 113 -21.21 21.77 -12.86
C TYR A 113 -22.58 21.47 -13.48
N GLU A 114 -23.63 21.63 -12.68
CA GLU A 114 -25.00 21.74 -13.17
C GLU A 114 -25.02 22.98 -14.08
N VAL A 115 -24.95 22.74 -15.39
CA VAL A 115 -25.19 23.78 -16.40
C VAL A 115 -26.62 24.25 -16.15
N GLY A 116 -26.75 25.44 -15.58
CA GLY A 116 -28.04 26.06 -15.33
C GLY A 116 -28.87 26.07 -16.60
N ASP A 117 -29.95 25.30 -16.60
CA ASP A 117 -31.00 25.44 -17.59
C ASP A 117 -31.69 26.77 -17.28
N GLY A 118 -31.24 27.81 -17.98
CA GLY A 118 -31.85 29.12 -17.94
C GLY A 118 -33.30 29.01 -18.39
N GLY A 119 -34.20 28.89 -17.43
CA GLY A 119 -35.63 29.10 -17.61
C GLY A 119 -35.85 30.52 -18.09
N VAL A 120 -35.85 30.71 -19.42
CA VAL A 120 -36.41 31.90 -20.05
C VAL A 120 -37.92 31.68 -20.11
N ASP A 121 -38.64 32.29 -19.18
CA ASP A 121 -40.09 32.39 -19.25
C ASP A 121 -40.47 33.24 -20.47
N ILE A 122 -40.69 32.60 -21.62
CA ILE A 122 -41.46 33.21 -22.71
C ILE A 122 -42.94 33.05 -22.39
N SER A 123 -43.47 33.94 -21.56
CA SER A 123 -44.92 34.14 -21.43
C SER A 123 -45.38 35.12 -22.53
N SER A 124 -46.14 34.53 -23.48
CA SER A 124 -47.18 35.08 -24.39
C SER A 124 -47.02 36.45 -25.03
#